data_AF-A0A958YKL2-F1
#
_entry.id   AF-A0A958YKL2-F1
#
_cell.length_a   1.000
_cell.length_b   1.000
_cell.length_c   1.000
_cell.angle_alpha   90.00
_cell.angle_beta   90.00
_cell.angle_gamma   90.00
#
_symmetry.space_group_name_H-M   'P 1'
#
loop_
_entity.id
_entity.type
_entity.pdbx_description
1 polymer ?
#
loop_
_entity_poly.entity_id
_entity_poly.type
_entity_poly.pdbx_seq_one_letter_code
_entity_poly.pdbx_strand_id
1 'polypeptide(L)'
;MKQYYNFPSVVMFGYMNEIFLRLAFDNKSSEKEKEEAKIYTYELAKQLEDFTRIHAPNRLTVMALHFNELYNDTKIADLSMLVGWNLYFGWYHDTITDLGVFLDEQHKRFPNRSIMVSEYGPGADVRISTNTPKKYDYSQEYQLMLHKGYYEQVQARDFVAGMTAWNFADFGSEFRGDAIPHVNQKGLVQYNREPKEVYYWYKSVLDRSKPFVHIALSDKQSLNLIDEFSHSVSMFSNQKGGTLFLNGELLKNLQFENGLSTIDIPFVDGVNELKLVAHFEETVKSIQVNKIDNLKTANFERFGINIGSHFNFYDQANQMTFVADRTYSKGMFGHLDGDVFNLNKDNHQGIPYDIRNTTSDPLYQTMLEGCTNYKVEIPDGNYKITLYFVEPQLKSQVDVIYNLNAPKKSSVENPKQRIFDIFLNNELVESQFNMANAYPEKYGITIEAMLTVKDNNGLTINLKPIEGKTVISGLLIENLN
;
A
#
# COMPACT_ATOMS: atom_id res chain seq x y z
N MET A 1 -20.02 -28.04 -11.66
CA MET A 1 -20.09 -29.28 -10.83
C MET A 1 -19.65 -30.54 -11.58
N LYS A 2 -20.38 -31.05 -12.60
CA LYS A 2 -20.07 -32.33 -13.26
C LYS A 2 -18.62 -32.49 -13.72
N GLN A 3 -18.05 -31.45 -14.33
CA GLN A 3 -16.65 -31.44 -14.80
C GLN A 3 -15.62 -31.61 -13.66
N TYR A 4 -15.97 -31.20 -12.44
CA TYR A 4 -15.07 -31.20 -11.28
C TYR A 4 -15.46 -32.24 -10.21
N TYR A 5 -16.44 -33.11 -10.48
CA TYR A 5 -17.04 -33.99 -9.46
C TYR A 5 -16.02 -34.96 -8.84
N ASN A 6 -15.18 -35.56 -9.69
CA ASN A 6 -14.20 -36.59 -9.31
C ASN A 6 -12.89 -36.02 -8.73
N PHE A 7 -12.77 -34.69 -8.55
CA PHE A 7 -11.58 -34.10 -7.95
C PHE A 7 -11.73 -34.12 -6.42
N PRO A 8 -10.95 -34.93 -5.68
CA PRO A 8 -11.06 -34.99 -4.23
C PRO A 8 -10.60 -33.68 -3.55
N SER A 9 -9.80 -32.87 -4.25
CA SER A 9 -9.39 -31.53 -3.81
C SER A 9 -10.55 -30.52 -3.78
N VAL A 10 -11.62 -30.76 -4.54
CA VAL A 10 -12.81 -29.89 -4.54
C VAL A 10 -13.73 -30.32 -3.41
N VAL A 11 -13.69 -29.60 -2.30
CA VAL A 11 -14.48 -29.91 -1.09
C VAL A 11 -15.71 -29.01 -0.92
N MET A 12 -15.71 -27.84 -1.56
CA MET A 12 -16.76 -26.82 -1.48
C MET A 12 -17.20 -26.37 -2.87
N PHE A 13 -18.49 -26.10 -3.04
CA PHE A 13 -19.05 -25.42 -4.22
C PHE A 13 -19.69 -24.10 -3.80
N GLY A 14 -19.12 -23.00 -4.30
CA GLY A 14 -19.67 -21.66 -4.14
C GLY A 14 -20.52 -21.25 -5.35
N TYR A 15 -21.59 -20.48 -5.11
CA TYR A 15 -22.52 -20.07 -6.17
C TYR A 15 -22.82 -18.57 -6.24
N MET A 16 -22.45 -17.78 -5.23
CA MET A 16 -22.56 -16.31 -5.25
C MET A 16 -21.40 -15.67 -4.48
N ASN A 17 -20.98 -14.49 -4.94
CA ASN A 17 -19.98 -13.65 -4.29
C ASN A 17 -20.50 -12.20 -4.24
N GLU A 18 -20.51 -11.62 -3.04
CA GLU A 18 -20.88 -10.21 -2.79
C GLU A 18 -22.18 -9.76 -3.49
N ILE A 19 -23.18 -10.66 -3.56
CA ILE A 19 -24.33 -10.47 -4.46
C ILE A 19 -25.14 -9.19 -4.20
N PHE A 20 -25.11 -8.66 -2.98
CA PHE A 20 -25.78 -7.40 -2.61
C PHE A 20 -24.88 -6.17 -2.66
N LEU A 21 -23.62 -6.26 -3.10
CA LEU A 21 -22.70 -5.13 -3.08
C LEU A 21 -23.25 -3.93 -3.84
N ARG A 22 -23.66 -4.12 -5.10
CA ARG A 22 -24.24 -3.04 -5.90
C ARG A 22 -25.56 -2.52 -5.34
N LEU A 23 -26.37 -3.40 -4.76
CA LEU A 23 -27.65 -3.05 -4.16
C LEU A 23 -27.46 -2.15 -2.93
N ALA A 24 -26.46 -2.45 -2.09
CA ALA A 24 -26.14 -1.68 -0.88
C ALA A 24 -25.73 -0.22 -1.20
N PHE A 25 -25.13 0.01 -2.37
CA PHE A 25 -24.70 1.33 -2.82
C PHE A 25 -25.62 1.95 -3.88
N ASP A 26 -26.78 1.33 -4.14
CA ASP A 26 -27.73 1.84 -5.11
C ASP A 26 -28.56 3.00 -4.54
N ASN A 27 -28.38 4.18 -5.14
CA ASN A 27 -29.11 5.40 -4.80
C ASN A 27 -30.15 5.79 -5.86
N LYS A 28 -30.31 4.99 -6.93
CA LYS A 28 -31.18 5.29 -8.06
C LYS A 28 -32.51 4.55 -7.97
N SER A 29 -32.48 3.29 -7.54
CA SER A 29 -33.70 2.50 -7.38
C SER A 29 -34.51 2.92 -6.15
N SER A 30 -35.83 2.83 -6.31
CA SER A 30 -36.80 2.97 -5.23
C SER A 30 -36.71 1.82 -4.23
N GLU A 31 -37.20 2.03 -3.00
CA GLU A 31 -37.23 0.98 -1.97
C GLU A 31 -38.02 -0.25 -2.41
N LYS A 32 -39.09 -0.07 -3.20
CA LYS A 32 -39.86 -1.19 -3.76
C LYS A 32 -39.01 -2.04 -4.71
N GLU A 33 -38.28 -1.41 -5.62
CA GLU A 33 -37.39 -2.12 -6.57
C GLU A 33 -36.26 -2.85 -5.82
N LYS A 34 -35.70 -2.24 -4.77
CA LYS A 34 -34.70 -2.88 -3.93
C LYS A 34 -35.25 -4.11 -3.21
N GLU A 35 -36.47 -4.02 -2.68
CA GLU A 35 -37.10 -5.15 -2.01
C GLU A 35 -37.42 -6.29 -2.97
N GLU A 36 -37.95 -5.99 -4.16
CA GLU A 36 -38.16 -6.98 -5.22
C GLU A 36 -36.84 -7.65 -5.63
N ALA A 37 -35.74 -6.88 -5.73
CA ALA A 37 -34.42 -7.42 -6.02
C ALA A 37 -33.90 -8.36 -4.91
N LYS A 38 -34.12 -8.04 -3.63
CA LYS A 38 -33.76 -8.93 -2.51
C LYS A 38 -34.51 -10.25 -2.60
N ILE A 39 -35.83 -10.21 -2.81
CA ILE A 39 -36.67 -11.41 -2.93
C ILE A 39 -36.22 -12.27 -4.11
N TYR A 40 -36.04 -11.67 -5.28
CA TYR A 40 -35.58 -12.38 -6.48
C TYR A 40 -34.21 -13.04 -6.25
N THR A 41 -33.28 -12.31 -5.62
CA THR A 41 -31.93 -12.81 -5.33
C THR A 41 -31.98 -13.99 -4.36
N TYR A 42 -32.79 -13.90 -3.31
CA TYR A 42 -32.99 -14.99 -2.36
C TYR A 42 -33.54 -16.25 -3.03
N GLU A 43 -34.58 -16.13 -3.86
CA GLU A 43 -35.18 -17.26 -4.57
C GLU A 43 -34.19 -17.92 -5.53
N LEU A 44 -33.38 -17.13 -6.25
CA LEU A 44 -32.32 -17.67 -7.10
C LEU A 44 -31.24 -18.40 -6.27
N ALA A 45 -30.80 -17.80 -5.16
CA ALA A 45 -29.81 -18.41 -4.28
C ALA A 45 -30.31 -19.75 -3.72
N LYS A 46 -31.59 -19.83 -3.36
CA LYS A 46 -32.24 -21.06 -2.89
C LYS A 46 -32.28 -22.13 -3.98
N GLN A 47 -32.64 -21.76 -5.21
CA GLN A 47 -32.60 -22.70 -6.34
C GLN A 47 -31.20 -23.24 -6.60
N LEU A 48 -30.16 -22.40 -6.52
CA LEU A 48 -28.76 -22.81 -6.68
C LEU A 48 -28.28 -23.70 -5.53
N GLU A 49 -28.70 -23.41 -4.30
CA GLU A 49 -28.41 -24.24 -3.13
C GLU A 49 -29.01 -25.64 -3.28
N ASP A 50 -30.32 -25.73 -3.57
CA ASP A 50 -31.03 -27.00 -3.76
C ASP A 50 -30.40 -27.80 -4.91
N PHE A 51 -30.12 -27.13 -6.04
CA PHE A 51 -29.45 -27.75 -7.19
C PHE A 51 -28.07 -28.30 -6.83
N THR A 52 -27.28 -27.54 -6.07
CA THR A 52 -25.94 -27.95 -5.64
C THR A 52 -25.99 -29.14 -4.69
N ARG A 53 -26.91 -29.13 -3.71
CA ARG A 53 -27.12 -30.26 -2.79
C ARG A 53 -27.57 -31.53 -3.50
N ILE A 54 -28.44 -31.42 -4.52
CA ILE A 54 -28.90 -32.57 -5.31
C ILE A 54 -27.76 -33.17 -6.14
N HIS A 55 -26.95 -32.33 -6.78
CA HIS A 55 -25.96 -32.79 -7.75
C HIS A 55 -24.55 -33.03 -7.17
N ALA A 56 -24.27 -32.53 -5.98
CA ALA A 56 -23.02 -32.73 -5.26
C ALA A 56 -23.27 -32.98 -3.75
N PRO A 57 -24.05 -34.01 -3.37
CA PRO A 57 -24.49 -34.22 -1.98
C PRO A 57 -23.37 -34.47 -0.97
N ASN A 58 -22.16 -34.82 -1.45
CA ASN A 58 -20.98 -35.08 -0.63
C ASN A 58 -20.01 -33.89 -0.58
N ARG A 59 -20.47 -32.69 -0.94
CA ARG A 59 -19.67 -31.45 -0.95
C ARG A 59 -20.39 -30.38 -0.14
N LEU A 60 -19.62 -29.49 0.48
CA LEU A 60 -20.17 -28.34 1.19
C LEU A 60 -20.65 -27.28 0.19
N THR A 61 -21.76 -26.62 0.50
CA THR A 61 -22.20 -25.43 -0.22
C THR A 61 -21.73 -24.18 0.50
N VAL A 62 -21.25 -23.18 -0.26
CA VAL A 62 -20.71 -21.94 0.32
C VAL A 62 -21.19 -20.69 -0.41
N MET A 63 -21.21 -19.56 0.30
CA MET A 63 -21.50 -18.24 -0.26
C MET A 63 -20.55 -17.19 0.34
N ALA A 64 -20.02 -16.29 -0.48
CA ALA A 64 -19.15 -15.20 -0.04
C ALA A 64 -19.93 -13.88 0.04
N LEU A 65 -19.77 -13.17 1.16
CA LEU A 65 -20.58 -12.02 1.57
C LEU A 65 -19.67 -10.81 1.83
N HIS A 66 -19.98 -9.64 1.27
CA HIS A 66 -19.27 -8.41 1.67
C HIS A 66 -19.72 -7.94 3.06
N PHE A 67 -18.97 -7.03 3.69
CA PHE A 67 -19.31 -6.50 5.01
C PHE A 67 -20.60 -5.65 5.00
N ASN A 68 -21.76 -6.31 5.20
CA ASN A 68 -23.08 -5.68 5.23
C ASN A 68 -24.12 -6.58 5.92
N GLU A 69 -25.06 -5.99 6.68
CA GLU A 69 -26.12 -6.74 7.39
C GLU A 69 -27.26 -7.24 6.49
N LEU A 70 -27.38 -6.77 5.24
CA LEU A 70 -28.40 -7.24 4.29
C LEU A 70 -28.45 -8.77 4.16
N TYR A 71 -27.30 -9.44 4.29
CA TYR A 71 -27.21 -10.89 4.23
C TYR A 71 -27.93 -11.59 5.39
N ASN A 72 -27.88 -10.98 6.58
CA ASN A 72 -28.58 -11.45 7.77
C ASN A 72 -30.07 -11.12 7.70
N ASP A 73 -30.40 -9.88 7.31
CA ASP A 73 -31.79 -9.39 7.25
C ASP A 73 -32.64 -10.18 6.25
N THR A 74 -32.07 -10.49 5.09
CA THR A 74 -32.73 -11.30 4.04
C THR A 74 -32.70 -12.79 4.34
N LYS A 75 -31.96 -13.23 5.36
CA LYS A 75 -31.70 -14.64 5.70
C LYS A 75 -31.05 -15.45 4.58
N ILE A 76 -30.52 -14.79 3.54
CA ILE A 76 -29.81 -15.48 2.46
C ILE A 76 -28.54 -16.18 2.99
N ALA A 77 -27.93 -15.64 4.06
CA ALA A 77 -26.80 -16.23 4.75
C ALA A 77 -27.11 -17.57 5.46
N ASP A 78 -28.39 -17.94 5.60
CA ASP A 78 -28.82 -19.21 6.21
C ASP A 78 -28.99 -20.34 5.18
N LEU A 79 -28.81 -20.06 3.89
CA LEU A 79 -29.00 -21.06 2.83
C LEU A 79 -27.82 -22.03 2.72
N SER A 80 -26.61 -21.50 2.54
CA SER A 80 -25.39 -22.29 2.37
C SER A 80 -24.95 -22.96 3.67
N MET A 81 -24.27 -24.11 3.59
CA MET A 81 -23.74 -24.81 4.77
C MET A 81 -22.66 -24.02 5.52
N LEU A 82 -21.90 -23.18 4.82
CA LEU A 82 -20.89 -22.30 5.39
C LEU A 82 -20.88 -20.96 4.65
N VAL A 83 -20.80 -19.86 5.38
CA VAL A 83 -20.65 -18.53 4.79
C VAL A 83 -19.23 -18.02 4.92
N GLY A 84 -18.72 -17.39 3.86
CA GLY A 84 -17.49 -16.64 3.88
C GLY A 84 -17.78 -15.16 3.95
N TRP A 85 -17.11 -14.44 4.85
CA TRP A 85 -17.13 -12.98 4.88
C TRP A 85 -15.88 -12.42 4.19
N ASN A 86 -16.09 -11.58 3.19
CA ASN A 86 -15.08 -10.74 2.56
C ASN A 86 -14.91 -9.50 3.44
N LEU A 87 -13.86 -9.50 4.25
CA LEU A 87 -13.64 -8.50 5.30
C LEU A 87 -12.31 -7.80 5.06
N TYR A 88 -12.36 -6.48 4.93
CA TYR A 88 -11.21 -5.59 4.73
C TYR A 88 -11.00 -4.61 5.91
N PHE A 89 -11.16 -5.08 7.16
CA PHE A 89 -10.79 -4.36 8.39
C PHE A 89 -9.32 -3.94 8.37
N GLY A 90 -9.04 -2.70 8.76
CA GLY A 90 -7.73 -2.08 8.61
C GLY A 90 -7.39 -1.66 7.17
N TRP A 91 -8.21 -1.99 6.17
CA TRP A 91 -8.03 -1.51 4.80
C TRP A 91 -9.20 -0.66 4.35
N TYR A 92 -10.36 -1.23 3.97
CA TYR A 92 -11.54 -0.47 3.58
C TYR A 92 -12.51 -0.19 4.74
N HIS A 93 -12.46 -0.99 5.81
CA HIS A 93 -13.33 -0.83 6.97
C HIS A 93 -12.53 -0.25 8.14
N ASP A 94 -13.05 -0.41 9.36
CA ASP A 94 -12.50 0.07 10.65
C ASP A 94 -11.08 -0.46 10.92
N THR A 95 -10.73 -0.79 12.16
CA THR A 95 -9.38 -1.26 12.51
C THR A 95 -9.28 -2.78 12.50
N ILE A 96 -8.06 -3.31 12.52
CA ILE A 96 -7.84 -4.76 12.58
C ILE A 96 -8.38 -5.40 13.88
N THR A 97 -8.49 -4.66 14.98
CA THR A 97 -9.09 -5.17 16.21
C THR A 97 -10.59 -5.34 16.09
N ASP A 98 -11.26 -4.54 15.25
CA ASP A 98 -12.71 -4.60 15.03
C ASP A 98 -13.13 -5.84 14.24
N LEU A 99 -12.22 -6.47 13.50
CA LEU A 99 -12.44 -7.80 12.90
C LEU A 99 -12.85 -8.82 13.98
N GLY A 100 -12.16 -8.79 15.12
CA GLY A 100 -12.44 -9.72 16.20
C GLY A 100 -13.83 -9.50 16.78
N VAL A 101 -14.19 -8.23 17.02
CA VAL A 101 -15.51 -7.83 17.50
C VAL A 101 -16.60 -8.30 16.55
N PHE A 102 -16.42 -8.06 15.24
CA PHE A 102 -17.37 -8.52 14.22
C PHE A 102 -17.57 -10.03 14.26
N LEU A 103 -16.49 -10.82 14.29
CA LEU A 103 -16.57 -12.28 14.31
C LEU A 103 -17.28 -12.81 15.56
N ASP A 104 -16.97 -12.24 16.73
CA ASP A 104 -17.60 -12.63 18.00
C ASP A 104 -19.09 -12.29 18.01
N GLU A 105 -19.48 -11.13 17.49
CA GLU A 105 -20.88 -10.72 17.39
C GLU A 105 -21.67 -11.56 16.39
N GLN A 106 -21.11 -11.87 15.22
CA GLN A 106 -21.75 -12.76 14.25
C GLN A 106 -21.97 -14.15 14.85
N HIS A 107 -20.95 -14.72 15.52
CA HIS A 107 -21.09 -16.03 16.16
C HIS A 107 -22.11 -16.02 17.31
N LYS A 108 -22.11 -14.96 18.13
CA LYS A 108 -23.10 -14.82 19.21
C LYS A 108 -24.54 -14.75 18.69
N ARG A 109 -24.78 -14.04 17.58
CA ARG A 109 -26.11 -13.89 16.97
C ARG A 109 -26.55 -15.13 16.20
N PHE A 110 -25.60 -15.81 15.55
CA PHE A 110 -25.85 -16.96 14.68
C PHE A 110 -24.94 -18.15 15.06
N PRO A 111 -25.10 -18.73 16.26
CA PRO A 111 -24.14 -19.69 16.82
C PRO A 111 -24.02 -21.00 16.02
N ASN A 112 -25.03 -21.34 15.23
CA ASN A 112 -25.05 -22.53 14.38
C ASN A 112 -24.57 -22.27 12.95
N ARG A 113 -24.27 -21.01 12.59
CA ARG A 113 -23.77 -20.68 11.25
C ARG A 113 -22.26 -20.88 11.24
N SER A 114 -21.80 -21.79 10.37
CA SER A 114 -20.36 -21.95 10.11
C SER A 114 -19.87 -20.74 9.32
N ILE A 115 -18.83 -20.07 9.81
CA ILE A 115 -18.27 -18.88 9.18
C ILE A 115 -16.78 -19.06 8.86
N MET A 116 -16.32 -18.40 7.81
CA MET A 116 -14.90 -18.21 7.50
C MET A 116 -14.66 -16.77 7.00
N VAL A 117 -13.41 -16.36 6.93
CA VAL A 117 -13.02 -15.12 6.22
C VAL A 117 -12.64 -15.48 4.79
N SER A 118 -13.53 -15.25 3.83
CA SER A 118 -13.32 -15.67 2.43
C SER A 118 -12.43 -14.73 1.63
N GLU A 119 -12.32 -13.46 2.02
CA GLU A 119 -11.38 -12.52 1.43
C GLU A 119 -10.85 -11.57 2.51
N TYR A 120 -9.55 -11.30 2.45
CA TYR A 120 -8.87 -10.25 3.20
C TYR A 120 -7.52 -9.94 2.56
N GLY A 121 -7.05 -8.71 2.69
CA GLY A 121 -5.70 -8.33 2.26
C GLY A 121 -5.61 -6.87 1.85
N PRO A 122 -4.59 -6.12 2.32
CA PRO A 122 -4.30 -4.79 1.80
C PRO A 122 -3.45 -4.89 0.52
N GLY A 123 -3.46 -3.82 -0.29
CA GLY A 123 -2.56 -3.73 -1.44
C GLY A 123 -1.13 -3.40 -1.02
N ALA A 124 -0.14 -3.86 -1.79
CA ALA A 124 1.25 -3.50 -1.61
C ALA A 124 2.05 -3.49 -2.93
N ASP A 125 2.97 -2.54 -3.03
CA ASP A 125 3.96 -2.41 -4.09
C ASP A 125 5.37 -2.66 -3.51
N VAL A 126 6.13 -3.57 -4.12
CA VAL A 126 7.50 -3.90 -3.69
C VAL A 126 8.49 -2.75 -3.84
N ARG A 127 8.10 -1.69 -4.55
CA ARG A 127 8.86 -0.45 -4.70
C ARG A 127 8.67 0.50 -3.52
N ILE A 128 7.68 0.28 -2.65
CA ILE A 128 7.36 1.17 -1.53
C ILE A 128 7.81 0.53 -0.21
N SER A 129 8.52 1.30 0.61
CA SER A 129 8.99 0.88 1.94
C SER A 129 8.90 2.01 2.96
N THR A 130 8.59 1.67 4.22
CA THR A 130 8.57 2.64 5.32
C THR A 130 8.75 1.98 6.69
N ASN A 131 9.37 2.71 7.63
CA ASN A 131 9.42 2.33 9.04
C ASN A 131 8.13 2.67 9.81
N THR A 132 7.21 3.43 9.19
CA THR A 132 5.96 3.88 9.83
C THR A 132 4.74 3.53 8.97
N PRO A 133 4.45 2.22 8.75
CA PRO A 133 3.43 1.78 7.81
C PRO A 133 2.04 2.31 8.17
N LYS A 134 1.32 2.80 7.15
CA LYS A 134 -0.02 3.39 7.30
C LYS A 134 -1.00 2.85 6.26
N LYS A 135 -2.28 2.91 6.61
CA LYS A 135 -3.38 2.57 5.70
C LYS A 135 -3.22 3.35 4.38
N TYR A 136 -3.37 2.64 3.26
CA TYR A 136 -3.25 3.15 1.89
C TYR A 136 -1.87 3.67 1.45
N ASP A 137 -0.78 3.37 2.17
CA ASP A 137 0.58 3.69 1.71
C ASP A 137 1.11 2.71 0.65
N TYR A 138 0.48 1.52 0.52
CA TYR A 138 0.91 0.41 -0.34
C TYR A 138 2.31 -0.13 0.00
N SER A 139 2.79 0.06 1.23
CA SER A 139 4.04 -0.52 1.71
C SER A 139 3.91 -2.02 1.98
N GLN A 140 5.01 -2.76 1.76
CA GLN A 140 5.04 -4.18 2.15
C GLN A 140 4.95 -4.35 3.67
N GLU A 141 5.44 -3.37 4.45
CA GLU A 141 5.35 -3.37 5.90
C GLU A 141 3.89 -3.28 6.37
N TYR A 142 3.06 -2.44 5.74
CA TYR A 142 1.63 -2.39 6.05
C TYR A 142 0.92 -3.68 5.66
N GLN A 143 1.30 -4.27 4.52
CA GLN A 143 0.76 -5.56 4.09
C GLN A 143 1.05 -6.68 5.10
N LEU A 144 2.30 -6.79 5.53
CA LEU A 144 2.71 -7.77 6.55
C LEU A 144 1.98 -7.54 7.87
N MET A 145 1.93 -6.30 8.36
CA MET A 145 1.25 -5.94 9.60
C MET A 145 -0.21 -6.38 9.59
N LEU A 146 -0.93 -6.10 8.49
CA LEU A 146 -2.35 -6.43 8.43
C LEU A 146 -2.59 -7.93 8.29
N HIS A 147 -1.84 -8.65 7.44
CA HIS A 147 -1.98 -10.11 7.33
C HIS A 147 -1.68 -10.83 8.65
N LYS A 148 -0.67 -10.38 9.41
CA LYS A 148 -0.39 -10.88 10.77
C LYS A 148 -1.59 -10.67 11.69
N GLY A 149 -2.17 -9.47 11.69
CA GLY A 149 -3.34 -9.17 12.51
C GLY A 149 -4.55 -10.05 12.16
N TYR A 150 -4.82 -10.29 10.87
CA TYR A 150 -5.89 -11.22 10.46
C TYR A 150 -5.64 -12.64 10.95
N TYR A 151 -4.41 -13.14 10.79
CA TYR A 151 -4.02 -14.45 11.27
C TYR A 151 -4.25 -14.56 12.78
N GLU A 152 -3.82 -13.58 13.57
CA GLU A 152 -4.01 -13.58 15.03
C GLU A 152 -5.49 -13.56 15.43
N GLN A 153 -6.32 -12.75 14.77
CA GLN A 153 -7.76 -12.70 15.06
C GLN A 153 -8.47 -14.02 14.73
N VAL A 154 -8.09 -14.69 13.64
CA VAL A 154 -8.69 -15.96 13.23
C VAL A 154 -8.18 -17.12 14.09
N GLN A 155 -6.88 -17.19 14.37
CA GLN A 155 -6.30 -18.24 15.22
C GLN A 155 -6.81 -18.19 16.67
N ALA A 156 -7.25 -17.02 17.14
CA ALA A 156 -7.85 -16.88 18.47
C ALA A 156 -9.31 -17.37 18.56
N ARG A 157 -9.94 -17.79 17.44
CA ARG A 157 -11.37 -18.07 17.35
C ARG A 157 -11.65 -19.42 16.68
N ASP A 158 -11.72 -20.47 17.49
CA ASP A 158 -11.97 -21.85 17.02
C ASP A 158 -13.29 -22.04 16.22
N PHE A 159 -14.26 -21.12 16.36
CA PHE A 159 -15.51 -21.14 15.61
C PHE A 159 -15.38 -20.61 14.17
N VAL A 160 -14.24 -20.01 13.82
CA VAL A 160 -13.95 -19.55 12.46
C VAL A 160 -13.24 -20.67 11.71
N ALA A 161 -13.89 -21.23 10.69
CA ALA A 161 -13.42 -22.42 9.99
C ALA A 161 -12.10 -22.21 9.23
N GLY A 162 -11.74 -20.96 8.92
CA GLY A 162 -10.49 -20.61 8.27
C GLY A 162 -10.51 -19.22 7.64
N MET A 163 -9.48 -18.93 6.87
CA MET A 163 -9.35 -17.69 6.12
C MET A 163 -8.63 -17.91 4.79
N THR A 164 -9.02 -17.16 3.75
CA THR A 164 -8.40 -17.20 2.42
C THR A 164 -7.92 -15.82 2.01
N ALA A 165 -6.59 -15.66 1.90
CA ALA A 165 -5.98 -14.39 1.52
C ALA A 165 -6.43 -14.00 0.10
N TRP A 166 -6.92 -12.77 -0.03
CA TRP A 166 -7.25 -12.15 -1.31
C TRP A 166 -6.08 -11.25 -1.71
N ASN A 167 -5.18 -11.69 -2.58
CA ASN A 167 -5.20 -12.92 -3.37
C ASN A 167 -3.83 -13.62 -3.35
N PHE A 168 -3.69 -14.77 -4.00
CA PHE A 168 -2.38 -15.40 -4.14
C PHE A 168 -1.43 -14.54 -4.96
N ALA A 169 -1.85 -14.10 -6.15
CA ALA A 169 -1.04 -13.28 -7.05
C ALA A 169 -1.74 -11.95 -7.37
N ASP A 170 -0.95 -10.90 -7.59
CA ASP A 170 -1.46 -9.67 -8.20
C ASP A 170 -2.07 -10.00 -9.57
N PHE A 171 -3.16 -9.31 -9.91
CA PHE A 171 -3.95 -9.61 -11.11
C PHE A 171 -4.51 -8.35 -11.78
N GLY A 172 -4.82 -8.46 -13.07
CA GLY A 172 -5.30 -7.34 -13.88
C GLY A 172 -6.71 -6.94 -13.49
N SER A 173 -6.91 -5.64 -13.26
CA SER A 173 -8.18 -5.03 -12.89
C SER A 173 -8.21 -3.61 -13.45
N GLU A 174 -8.67 -3.48 -14.71
CA GLU A 174 -8.55 -2.29 -15.56
C GLU A 174 -8.88 -0.94 -14.90
N PHE A 175 -9.89 -0.88 -14.05
CA PHE A 175 -10.36 0.37 -13.46
C PHE A 175 -9.56 0.83 -12.22
N ARG A 176 -8.57 0.07 -11.77
CA ARG A 176 -7.77 0.43 -10.59
C ARG A 176 -6.72 1.48 -10.95
N GLY A 177 -6.59 2.50 -10.11
CA GLY A 177 -5.43 3.40 -10.09
C GLY A 177 -4.41 2.82 -9.12
N ASP A 178 -4.49 3.17 -7.84
CA ASP A 178 -3.59 2.65 -6.79
C ASP A 178 -2.08 2.84 -7.16
N ALA A 179 -1.13 2.24 -6.44
CA ALA A 179 0.31 2.45 -6.69
C ALA A 179 0.83 1.84 -8.03
N ILE A 180 0.18 0.79 -8.51
CA ILE A 180 0.36 0.13 -9.81
C ILE A 180 -0.99 0.15 -10.55
N PRO A 181 -1.18 1.10 -11.48
CA PRO A 181 -2.37 1.19 -12.32
C PRO A 181 -2.77 -0.12 -12.98
N HIS A 182 -4.08 -0.32 -13.12
CA HIS A 182 -4.72 -1.47 -13.76
C HIS A 182 -4.43 -2.83 -13.08
N VAL A 183 -3.82 -2.83 -11.89
CA VAL A 183 -3.46 -4.05 -11.16
C VAL A 183 -4.06 -4.02 -9.75
N ASN A 184 -4.67 -5.14 -9.34
CA ASN A 184 -4.97 -5.39 -7.94
C ASN A 184 -3.72 -5.94 -7.26
N GLN A 185 -3.19 -5.18 -6.29
CA GLN A 185 -1.87 -5.38 -5.69
C GLN A 185 -1.91 -6.13 -4.35
N LYS A 186 -3.01 -6.83 -4.04
CA LYS A 186 -3.19 -7.55 -2.78
C LYS A 186 -2.54 -8.95 -2.77
N GLY A 187 -1.84 -9.30 -3.84
CA GLY A 187 -1.18 -10.59 -3.98
C GLY A 187 -0.14 -10.85 -2.89
N LEU A 188 0.00 -12.11 -2.49
CA LEU A 188 1.17 -12.60 -1.76
C LEU A 188 2.41 -12.65 -2.68
N VAL A 189 2.18 -12.82 -3.98
CA VAL A 189 3.19 -12.72 -5.03
C VAL A 189 2.82 -11.62 -6.02
N GLN A 190 3.83 -11.05 -6.67
CA GLN A 190 3.71 -10.04 -7.72
C GLN A 190 3.01 -10.60 -8.97
N TYR A 191 2.70 -9.73 -9.92
CA TYR A 191 2.08 -10.11 -11.20
C TYR A 191 2.94 -11.12 -11.99
N ASN A 192 4.26 -11.01 -11.91
CA ASN A 192 5.22 -11.95 -12.51
C ASN A 192 5.47 -13.22 -11.66
N ARG A 193 4.72 -13.42 -10.57
CA ARG A 193 4.81 -14.51 -9.59
C ARG A 193 6.07 -14.50 -8.71
N GLU A 194 6.88 -13.44 -8.74
CA GLU A 194 7.92 -13.26 -7.74
C GLU A 194 7.29 -13.02 -6.35
N PRO A 195 7.75 -13.70 -5.28
CA PRO A 195 7.20 -13.52 -3.93
C PRO A 195 7.37 -12.08 -3.39
N LYS A 196 6.36 -11.58 -2.69
CA LYS A 196 6.48 -10.41 -1.80
C LYS A 196 6.93 -10.88 -0.41
N GLU A 197 7.29 -9.96 0.48
CA GLU A 197 7.75 -10.32 1.83
C GLU A 197 6.69 -11.10 2.63
N VAL A 198 5.39 -10.77 2.45
CA VAL A 198 4.30 -11.47 3.12
C VAL A 198 4.20 -12.96 2.74
N TYR A 199 4.65 -13.37 1.54
CA TYR A 199 4.69 -14.77 1.15
C TYR A 199 5.63 -15.57 2.06
N TYR A 200 6.82 -15.02 2.34
CA TYR A 200 7.81 -15.67 3.19
C TYR A 200 7.34 -15.74 4.65
N TRP A 201 6.58 -14.74 5.11
CA TRP A 201 5.89 -14.82 6.39
C TRP A 201 4.83 -15.92 6.42
N TYR A 202 3.96 -16.06 5.40
CA TYR A 202 3.02 -17.19 5.34
C TYR A 202 3.75 -18.54 5.35
N LYS A 203 4.89 -18.64 4.66
CA LYS A 203 5.72 -19.84 4.69
C LYS A 203 6.22 -20.14 6.11
N SER A 204 6.63 -19.13 6.88
CA SER A 204 7.08 -19.36 8.27
C SER A 204 5.96 -19.82 9.20
N VAL A 205 4.72 -19.35 9.00
CA VAL A 205 3.58 -19.73 9.86
C VAL A 205 2.78 -20.93 9.37
N LEU A 206 2.86 -21.32 8.10
CA LEU A 206 2.10 -22.46 7.57
C LEU A 206 2.95 -23.69 7.23
N ASP A 207 4.19 -23.51 6.74
CA ASP A 207 5.03 -24.64 6.37
C ASP A 207 5.69 -25.27 7.60
N ARG A 208 5.40 -26.56 7.81
CA ARG A 208 5.96 -27.39 8.89
C ARG A 208 6.82 -28.53 8.35
N SER A 209 6.99 -28.62 7.04
CA SER A 209 7.67 -29.75 6.39
C SER A 209 9.19 -29.65 6.46
N LYS A 210 9.74 -28.43 6.48
CA LYS A 210 11.18 -28.16 6.51
C LYS A 210 11.50 -26.94 7.36
N PRO A 211 12.64 -26.89 8.06
CA PRO A 211 13.14 -25.66 8.65
C PRO A 211 13.24 -24.53 7.61
N PHE A 212 12.92 -23.31 8.02
CA PHE A 212 12.88 -22.15 7.14
C PHE A 212 13.38 -20.91 7.88
N VAL A 213 14.15 -20.07 7.18
CA VAL A 213 14.66 -18.79 7.67
C VAL A 213 14.76 -17.79 6.51
N HIS A 214 14.40 -16.52 6.77
CA HIS A 214 14.41 -15.45 5.78
C HIS A 214 14.64 -14.08 6.44
N ILE A 215 15.43 -13.22 5.80
CA ILE A 215 15.60 -11.82 6.18
C ILE A 215 14.81 -10.96 5.19
N ALA A 216 13.80 -10.22 5.67
CA ALA A 216 12.93 -9.37 4.85
C ALA A 216 13.61 -8.04 4.54
N LEU A 217 14.60 -8.10 3.65
CA LEU A 217 15.41 -6.96 3.22
C LEU A 217 15.76 -7.16 1.73
N SER A 218 15.49 -6.17 0.89
CA SER A 218 15.84 -6.27 -0.54
C SER A 218 17.35 -6.06 -0.73
N ASP A 219 18.01 -6.98 -1.41
CA ASP A 219 19.41 -6.85 -1.84
C ASP A 219 19.53 -6.15 -3.21
N LYS A 220 18.40 -5.90 -3.89
CA LYS A 220 18.33 -5.22 -5.18
C LYS A 220 18.36 -3.69 -5.06
N GLN A 221 18.19 -3.15 -3.85
CA GLN A 221 18.05 -1.72 -3.61
C GLN A 221 18.97 -1.30 -2.47
N SER A 222 19.66 -0.17 -2.63
CA SER A 222 20.43 0.42 -1.53
C SER A 222 19.48 0.99 -0.47
N LEU A 223 19.83 0.78 0.80
CA LEU A 223 19.13 1.36 1.94
C LEU A 223 19.68 2.76 2.21
N ASN A 224 18.81 3.77 2.18
CA ASN A 224 19.20 5.15 2.51
C ASN A 224 18.74 5.46 3.94
N LEU A 225 19.69 5.70 4.85
CA LEU A 225 19.42 6.11 6.22
C LEU A 225 19.65 7.60 6.33
N ILE A 226 18.56 8.36 6.37
CA ILE A 226 18.58 9.81 6.41
C ILE A 226 18.38 10.27 7.86
N ASP A 227 19.45 10.71 8.51
CA ASP A 227 19.40 11.13 9.93
C ASP A 227 18.94 9.99 10.86
N GLU A 228 19.27 8.75 10.51
CA GLU A 228 18.85 7.54 11.22
C GLU A 228 20.06 6.70 11.68
N PHE A 229 20.03 6.27 12.95
CA PHE A 229 21.09 5.42 13.52
C PHE A 229 20.91 3.94 13.19
N SER A 230 19.69 3.50 12.91
CA SER A 230 19.32 2.11 12.72
C SER A 230 18.11 1.97 11.81
N HIS A 231 17.93 0.78 11.25
CA HIS A 231 16.78 0.44 10.40
C HIS A 231 16.07 -0.81 10.91
N SER A 232 14.73 -0.78 10.90
CA SER A 232 13.92 -1.90 11.37
C SER A 232 13.89 -3.00 10.32
N VAL A 233 14.35 -4.20 10.67
CA VAL A 233 14.36 -5.36 9.77
C VAL A 233 13.52 -6.48 10.33
N SER A 234 12.55 -6.93 9.52
CA SER A 234 11.75 -8.11 9.81
C SER A 234 12.45 -9.38 9.34
N MET A 235 12.33 -10.45 10.11
CA MET A 235 12.91 -11.75 9.82
C MET A 235 11.87 -12.82 10.09
N PHE A 236 11.83 -13.84 9.23
CA PHE A 236 10.85 -14.91 9.31
C PHE A 236 11.51 -16.26 9.53
N SER A 237 10.94 -17.06 10.43
CA SER A 237 11.36 -18.45 10.61
C SER A 237 10.23 -19.28 11.21
N ASN A 238 10.17 -20.57 10.87
CA ASN A 238 9.29 -21.52 11.56
C ASN A 238 9.96 -22.16 12.79
N GLN A 239 11.18 -21.71 13.14
CA GLN A 239 11.88 -22.08 14.37
C GLN A 239 11.54 -21.10 15.50
N LYS A 240 11.65 -21.54 16.77
CA LYS A 240 11.33 -20.69 17.93
C LYS A 240 12.34 -19.56 18.15
N GLY A 241 13.59 -19.77 17.76
CA GLY A 241 14.65 -18.78 17.93
C GLY A 241 15.76 -18.92 16.91
N GLY A 242 16.61 -17.91 16.85
CA GLY A 242 17.76 -17.85 15.95
C GLY A 242 18.83 -16.89 16.46
N THR A 243 19.95 -16.84 15.77
CA THR A 243 21.08 -15.98 16.10
C THR A 243 21.42 -15.13 14.88
N LEU A 244 21.39 -13.81 15.07
CA LEU A 244 21.68 -12.82 14.04
C LEU A 244 23.07 -12.26 14.23
N PHE A 245 23.79 -12.14 13.12
CA PHE A 245 25.10 -11.54 13.02
C PHE A 245 25.05 -10.35 12.05
N LEU A 246 25.82 -9.29 12.36
CA LEU A 246 26.07 -8.15 11.49
C LEU A 246 27.58 -8.07 11.25
N ASN A 247 28.00 -8.13 9.99
CA ASN A 247 29.41 -8.05 9.59
C ASN A 247 30.31 -9.07 10.31
N GLY A 248 29.80 -10.29 10.50
CA GLY A 248 30.49 -11.40 11.17
C GLY A 248 30.46 -11.35 12.71
N GLU A 249 29.96 -10.26 13.31
CA GLU A 249 29.84 -10.13 14.77
C GLU A 249 28.43 -10.50 15.24
N LEU A 250 28.36 -11.15 16.42
CA LEU A 250 27.07 -11.50 17.03
C LEU A 250 26.30 -10.21 17.38
N LEU A 251 25.15 -10.01 16.74
CA LEU A 251 24.29 -8.88 17.02
C LEU A 251 23.25 -9.22 18.09
N LYS A 252 22.48 -10.29 17.91
CA LYS A 252 21.37 -10.64 18.81
C LYS A 252 20.90 -12.09 18.69
N ASN A 253 20.45 -12.67 19.81
CA ASN A 253 19.61 -13.87 19.80
C ASN A 253 18.14 -13.48 19.68
N LEU A 254 17.45 -14.05 18.69
CA LEU A 254 16.07 -13.76 18.34
C LEU A 254 15.11 -14.81 18.89
N GLN A 255 13.90 -14.36 19.21
CA GLN A 255 12.72 -15.20 19.36
C GLN A 255 11.75 -14.86 18.22
N PHE A 256 11.13 -15.89 17.64
CA PHE A 256 10.12 -15.72 16.60
C PHE A 256 8.74 -15.95 17.18
N GLU A 257 7.92 -14.90 17.18
CA GLU A 257 6.52 -14.95 17.59
C GLU A 257 5.66 -14.99 16.33
N ASN A 258 4.81 -16.01 16.20
CA ASN A 258 4.04 -16.26 14.97
C ASN A 258 4.92 -16.12 13.71
N GLY A 259 6.09 -16.76 13.78
CA GLY A 259 7.04 -16.84 12.68
C GLY A 259 7.73 -15.52 12.29
N LEU A 260 7.66 -14.48 13.12
CA LEU A 260 8.25 -13.16 12.88
C LEU A 260 9.12 -12.71 14.06
N SER A 261 10.23 -12.05 13.73
CA SER A 261 11.03 -11.25 14.66
C SER A 261 11.44 -9.96 13.97
N THR A 262 11.28 -8.81 14.63
CA THR A 262 11.66 -7.50 14.08
C THR A 262 12.60 -6.81 15.05
N ILE A 263 13.73 -6.31 14.55
CA ILE A 263 14.69 -5.56 15.37
C ILE A 263 15.26 -4.38 14.58
N ASP A 264 15.67 -3.34 15.29
CA ASP A 264 16.44 -2.24 14.72
C ASP A 264 17.92 -2.64 14.59
N ILE A 265 18.44 -2.55 13.36
CA ILE A 265 19.81 -2.93 13.01
C ILE A 265 20.66 -1.67 12.84
N PRO A 266 21.78 -1.54 13.59
CA PRO A 266 22.65 -0.37 13.52
C PRO A 266 23.64 -0.50 12.35
N PHE A 267 23.14 -0.41 11.13
CA PHE A 267 23.99 -0.47 9.94
C PHE A 267 25.05 0.64 9.93
N VAL A 268 26.21 0.33 9.36
CA VAL A 268 27.26 1.30 9.05
C VAL A 268 27.14 1.78 7.62
N ASP A 269 27.79 2.89 7.27
CA ASP A 269 27.87 3.33 5.88
C ASP A 269 28.65 2.33 5.03
N GLY A 270 28.19 2.05 3.81
CA GLY A 270 28.77 1.05 2.92
C GLY A 270 28.07 -0.32 2.97
N VAL A 271 28.79 -1.35 2.56
CA VAL A 271 28.27 -2.72 2.47
C VAL A 271 28.17 -3.34 3.86
N ASN A 272 26.98 -3.83 4.21
CA ASN A 272 26.72 -4.58 5.43
C ASN A 272 26.27 -6.00 5.10
N GLU A 273 26.74 -6.99 5.86
CA GLU A 273 26.32 -8.38 5.76
C GLU A 273 25.49 -8.76 6.99
N LEU A 274 24.25 -9.22 6.76
CA LEU A 274 23.42 -9.86 7.76
C LEU A 274 23.44 -11.37 7.55
N LYS A 275 23.75 -12.10 8.63
CA LYS A 275 23.63 -13.55 8.65
C LYS A 275 22.67 -13.96 9.77
N LEU A 276 21.62 -14.69 9.41
CA LEU A 276 20.66 -15.24 10.35
C LEU A 276 20.74 -16.77 10.33
N VAL A 277 21.02 -17.35 11.49
CA VAL A 277 21.09 -18.80 11.70
C VAL A 277 19.93 -19.22 12.60
N ALA A 278 19.10 -20.15 12.16
CA ALA A 278 18.03 -20.72 12.97
C ALA A 278 18.03 -22.25 12.81
N HIS A 279 18.32 -22.95 13.92
CA HIS A 279 18.52 -24.40 13.92
C HIS A 279 19.68 -24.85 13.02
N PHE A 280 19.41 -25.53 11.90
CA PHE A 280 20.40 -25.96 10.90
C PHE A 280 20.30 -25.19 9.58
N GLU A 281 19.41 -24.19 9.49
CA GLU A 281 19.27 -23.33 8.32
C GLU A 281 19.94 -21.98 8.57
N GLU A 282 20.50 -21.42 7.51
CA GLU A 282 21.05 -20.09 7.53
C GLU A 282 20.65 -19.31 6.27
N THR A 283 20.57 -18.00 6.41
CA THR A 283 20.42 -17.08 5.30
C THR A 283 21.38 -15.90 5.49
N VAL A 284 21.96 -15.45 4.39
CA VAL A 284 22.90 -14.32 4.36
C VAL A 284 22.37 -13.30 3.36
N LYS A 285 22.37 -12.02 3.73
CA LYS A 285 22.08 -10.90 2.84
C LYS A 285 23.13 -9.83 2.98
N SER A 286 23.64 -9.36 1.85
CA SER A 286 24.49 -8.18 1.77
C SER A 286 23.66 -7.01 1.26
N ILE A 287 23.78 -5.85 1.90
CA ILE A 287 23.08 -4.63 1.50
C ILE A 287 24.04 -3.45 1.45
N GLN A 288 23.93 -2.64 0.41
CA GLN A 288 24.56 -1.34 0.34
C GLN A 288 23.73 -0.34 1.17
N VAL A 289 24.35 0.27 2.18
CA VAL A 289 23.72 1.27 3.03
C VAL A 289 24.40 2.61 2.78
N ASN A 290 23.60 3.63 2.49
CA ASN A 290 24.05 5.01 2.36
C ASN A 290 23.55 5.78 3.58
N LYS A 291 24.46 6.13 4.49
CA LYS A 291 24.14 6.94 5.66
C LYS A 291 24.35 8.40 5.33
N ILE A 292 23.30 9.19 5.50
CA ILE A 292 23.31 10.62 5.25
C ILE A 292 22.88 11.31 6.54
N ASP A 293 23.88 11.83 7.26
CA ASP A 293 23.69 12.62 8.49
C ASP A 293 23.82 14.13 8.21
N ASN A 294 24.37 14.51 7.05
CA ASN A 294 24.42 15.89 6.56
C ASN A 294 24.65 15.90 5.04
N LEU A 295 23.70 16.46 4.28
CA LEU A 295 23.74 16.54 2.82
C LEU A 295 24.85 17.44 2.28
N LYS A 296 25.35 18.42 3.04
CA LYS A 296 26.46 19.29 2.59
C LYS A 296 27.78 18.54 2.50
N THR A 297 27.92 17.50 3.32
CA THR A 297 29.14 16.68 3.40
C THR A 297 28.93 15.30 2.80
N ALA A 298 27.69 14.93 2.49
CA ALA A 298 27.38 13.65 1.85
C ALA A 298 27.96 13.62 0.44
N ASN A 299 28.57 12.49 0.09
CA ASN A 299 28.99 12.22 -1.27
C ASN A 299 27.86 11.48 -1.99
N PHE A 300 27.17 12.15 -2.91
CA PHE A 300 26.14 11.55 -3.74
C PHE A 300 26.28 11.99 -5.19
N GLU A 301 26.03 11.06 -6.11
CA GLU A 301 25.87 11.36 -7.54
C GLU A 301 24.45 11.84 -7.82
N ARG A 302 23.45 11.18 -7.21
CA ARG A 302 22.04 11.48 -7.39
C ARG A 302 21.31 11.40 -6.05
N PHE A 303 20.38 12.33 -5.81
CA PHE A 303 19.54 12.36 -4.61
C PHE A 303 18.10 12.67 -4.98
N GLY A 304 17.20 11.73 -4.70
CA GLY A 304 15.78 11.82 -5.03
C GLY A 304 14.91 11.93 -3.77
N ILE A 305 13.90 12.79 -3.80
CA ILE A 305 12.95 12.99 -2.71
C ILE A 305 11.53 12.80 -3.25
N ASN A 306 10.76 11.92 -2.61
CA ASN A 306 9.36 11.68 -2.89
C ASN A 306 8.50 12.67 -2.08
N ILE A 307 8.30 13.86 -2.62
CA ILE A 307 7.75 15.01 -1.89
C ILE A 307 6.28 14.77 -1.51
N GLY A 308 5.92 15.16 -0.29
CA GLY A 308 4.60 14.92 0.28
C GLY A 308 4.31 13.46 0.60
N SER A 309 5.29 12.55 0.58
CA SER A 309 5.17 11.15 1.02
C SER A 309 5.80 10.93 2.41
N HIS A 310 5.41 9.87 3.10
CA HIS A 310 6.07 9.41 4.35
C HIS A 310 6.82 8.07 4.17
N PHE A 311 7.05 7.69 2.93
CA PHE A 311 7.59 6.39 2.54
C PHE A 311 8.62 6.58 1.43
N ASN A 312 9.58 5.68 1.38
CA ASN A 312 10.56 5.61 0.30
C ASN A 312 9.91 4.93 -0.91
N PHE A 313 10.28 5.38 -2.11
CA PHE A 313 9.85 4.79 -3.37
C PHE A 313 11.05 4.47 -4.25
N TYR A 314 11.26 3.20 -4.56
CA TYR A 314 12.23 2.77 -5.56
C TYR A 314 11.66 2.96 -6.96
N ASP A 315 12.13 4.01 -7.62
CA ASP A 315 11.73 4.32 -8.98
C ASP A 315 12.54 3.50 -9.98
N GLN A 316 11.87 2.63 -10.72
CA GLN A 316 12.50 1.79 -11.74
C GLN A 316 13.02 2.60 -12.94
N ALA A 317 12.36 3.71 -13.28
CA ALA A 317 12.78 4.56 -14.40
C ALA A 317 14.11 5.24 -14.12
N ASN A 318 14.31 5.75 -12.90
CA ASN A 318 15.56 6.34 -12.44
C ASN A 318 16.55 5.34 -11.83
N GLN A 319 16.15 4.08 -11.60
CA GLN A 319 16.93 3.02 -10.94
C GLN A 319 17.44 3.42 -9.55
N MET A 320 16.68 4.20 -8.80
CA MET A 320 17.08 4.69 -7.48
C MET A 320 15.89 4.86 -6.55
N THR A 321 16.19 4.90 -5.25
CA THR A 321 15.20 5.22 -4.22
C THR A 321 15.05 6.72 -4.08
N PHE A 322 13.82 7.20 -4.22
CA PHE A 322 13.39 8.53 -3.76
C PHE A 322 13.03 8.41 -2.29
N VAL A 323 13.72 9.15 -1.43
CA VAL A 323 13.51 9.08 0.02
C VAL A 323 12.23 9.80 0.43
N ALA A 324 11.63 9.38 1.54
CA ALA A 324 10.46 10.03 2.11
C ALA A 324 10.67 11.53 2.36
N ASP A 325 9.60 12.31 2.24
CA ASP A 325 9.64 13.74 2.54
C ASP A 325 9.75 14.01 4.05
N ARG A 326 10.20 15.21 4.40
CA ARG A 326 10.30 15.68 5.78
C ARG A 326 10.19 17.18 5.87
N THR A 327 9.87 17.67 7.07
CA THR A 327 10.05 19.09 7.40
C THR A 327 11.53 19.43 7.43
N TYR A 328 11.87 20.63 6.95
CA TYR A 328 13.26 21.09 6.88
C TYR A 328 13.98 21.00 8.22
N SER A 329 15.20 20.48 8.18
CA SER A 329 16.16 20.48 9.29
C SER A 329 17.54 20.90 8.78
N LYS A 330 18.33 21.52 9.66
CA LYS A 330 19.65 22.05 9.30
C LYS A 330 20.59 20.92 8.88
N GLY A 331 21.37 21.16 7.83
CA GLY A 331 22.26 20.15 7.23
C GLY A 331 21.53 19.13 6.35
N MET A 332 20.21 19.25 6.22
CA MET A 332 19.36 18.30 5.50
C MET A 332 18.47 19.01 4.49
N PHE A 333 17.33 18.40 4.19
CA PHE A 333 16.33 18.90 3.27
C PHE A 333 14.96 18.96 3.94
N GLY A 334 14.01 19.58 3.26
CA GLY A 334 12.61 19.50 3.58
C GLY A 334 11.84 20.76 3.22
N HIS A 335 10.52 20.66 3.39
CA HIS A 335 9.62 21.78 3.22
C HIS A 335 9.62 22.68 4.47
N LEU A 336 9.49 24.00 4.27
CA LEU A 336 9.33 24.98 5.34
C LEU A 336 7.86 25.30 5.64
N ASP A 337 6.99 25.06 4.65
CA ASP A 337 5.57 25.30 4.68
C ASP A 337 4.83 24.30 3.77
N GLY A 338 3.52 24.47 3.62
CA GLY A 338 2.68 23.54 2.87
C GLY A 338 2.26 22.30 3.67
N ASP A 339 1.20 21.66 3.19
CA ASP A 339 0.61 20.47 3.80
C ASP A 339 0.60 19.31 2.81
N VAL A 340 0.69 18.08 3.30
CA VAL A 340 0.50 16.88 2.49
C VAL A 340 -0.91 16.89 1.89
N PHE A 341 -1.01 16.77 0.57
CA PHE A 341 -2.30 16.82 -0.12
C PHE A 341 -3.19 15.63 0.27
N ASN A 342 -4.46 15.92 0.54
CA ASN A 342 -5.52 14.93 0.83
C ASN A 342 -5.22 13.97 1.99
N LEU A 343 -4.34 14.34 2.92
CA LEU A 343 -4.06 13.54 4.10
C LEU A 343 -5.21 13.63 5.11
N ASN A 344 -5.94 12.53 5.30
CA ASN A 344 -6.80 12.33 6.46
C ASN A 344 -6.81 10.85 6.88
N LYS A 345 -7.35 10.54 8.06
CA LYS A 345 -7.30 9.17 8.63
C LYS A 345 -7.98 8.10 7.78
N ASP A 346 -8.92 8.50 6.93
CA ASP A 346 -9.80 7.60 6.17
C ASP A 346 -9.48 7.55 4.67
N ASN A 347 -8.59 8.43 4.18
CA ASN A 347 -8.25 8.59 2.77
C ASN A 347 -6.81 8.19 2.45
N HIS A 348 -6.59 7.96 1.16
CA HIS A 348 -5.26 7.84 0.57
C HIS A 348 -4.50 9.16 0.71
N GLN A 349 -3.23 9.09 1.10
CA GLN A 349 -2.30 10.21 0.95
C GLN A 349 -2.19 10.56 -0.53
N GLY A 350 -2.41 11.82 -0.89
CA GLY A 350 -2.34 12.25 -2.29
C GLY A 350 -3.55 11.84 -3.14
N ILE A 351 -3.31 11.39 -4.38
CA ILE A 351 -4.34 10.99 -5.36
C ILE A 351 -4.23 9.51 -5.74
N PRO A 352 -5.34 8.74 -5.81
CA PRO A 352 -5.30 7.30 -6.07
C PRO A 352 -5.48 6.95 -7.56
N TYR A 353 -5.04 7.83 -8.47
CA TYR A 353 -5.31 7.71 -9.90
C TYR A 353 -4.08 7.23 -10.68
N ASP A 354 -4.32 6.52 -11.78
CA ASP A 354 -3.37 6.33 -12.86
C ASP A 354 -2.86 7.70 -13.36
N ILE A 355 -1.54 7.89 -13.34
CA ILE A 355 -0.87 9.10 -13.81
C ILE A 355 -0.28 8.83 -15.18
N ARG A 356 -0.84 9.48 -16.20
CA ARG A 356 -0.37 9.42 -17.58
C ARG A 356 1.02 10.04 -17.70
N ASN A 357 1.75 9.62 -18.74
CA ASN A 357 3.11 10.11 -19.03
C ASN A 357 4.17 9.72 -17.99
N THR A 358 3.92 8.67 -17.21
CA THR A 358 4.92 8.11 -16.31
C THR A 358 4.70 6.61 -16.09
N THR A 359 5.69 5.96 -15.50
CA THR A 359 5.60 4.60 -14.90
C THR A 359 5.92 4.63 -13.40
N SER A 360 6.10 5.84 -12.87
CA SER A 360 6.56 6.17 -11.53
C SER A 360 5.39 6.72 -10.71
N ASP A 361 4.19 6.14 -10.85
CA ASP A 361 2.95 6.67 -10.26
C ASP A 361 3.09 7.10 -8.80
N PRO A 362 3.69 6.31 -7.88
CA PRO A 362 3.83 6.72 -6.48
C PRO A 362 4.58 8.04 -6.27
N LEU A 363 5.51 8.40 -7.17
CA LEU A 363 6.25 9.67 -7.12
C LEU A 363 5.38 10.87 -7.49
N TYR A 364 4.37 10.69 -8.35
CA TYR A 364 3.46 11.75 -8.76
C TYR A 364 2.18 11.78 -7.90
N GLN A 365 1.78 10.63 -7.36
CA GLN A 365 0.55 10.48 -6.60
C GLN A 365 0.61 11.15 -5.22
N THR A 366 1.80 11.35 -4.65
CA THR A 366 2.01 12.15 -3.43
C THR A 366 2.52 13.54 -3.75
N MET A 367 2.13 14.53 -2.95
CA MET A 367 2.54 15.93 -3.15
C MET A 367 2.29 16.79 -1.91
N LEU A 368 3.00 17.91 -1.83
CA LEU A 368 2.64 19.02 -0.95
C LEU A 368 1.72 19.99 -1.69
N GLU A 369 0.74 20.54 -0.99
CA GLU A 369 -0.09 21.66 -1.45
C GLU A 369 0.21 22.91 -0.62
N GLY A 370 0.40 24.05 -1.29
CA GLY A 370 0.67 25.34 -0.67
C GLY A 370 2.10 25.51 -0.15
N CYS A 371 3.01 24.59 -0.48
CA CYS A 371 4.45 24.75 -0.22
C CYS A 371 4.99 25.89 -1.07
N THR A 372 5.51 26.95 -0.45
CA THR A 372 6.15 28.06 -1.15
C THR A 372 7.67 27.99 -1.07
N ASN A 373 8.20 27.30 -0.07
CA ASN A 373 9.65 27.20 0.17
C ASN A 373 10.06 25.76 0.52
N TYR A 374 10.90 25.17 -0.34
CA TYR A 374 11.53 23.87 -0.10
C TYR A 374 13.04 24.03 -0.12
N LYS A 375 13.75 23.50 0.88
CA LYS A 375 15.21 23.67 1.00
C LYS A 375 15.94 22.33 0.98
N VAL A 376 17.11 22.31 0.37
CA VAL A 376 18.03 21.17 0.36
C VAL A 376 19.45 21.69 0.57
N GLU A 377 20.09 21.30 1.67
CA GLU A 377 21.45 21.70 1.99
C GLU A 377 22.49 20.82 1.28
N ILE A 378 22.68 21.05 -0.02
CA ILE A 378 23.71 20.41 -0.86
C ILE A 378 24.99 21.26 -0.95
N PRO A 379 26.17 20.67 -1.26
CA PRO A 379 27.42 21.42 -1.38
C PRO A 379 27.45 22.33 -2.61
N ASP A 380 28.42 23.25 -2.64
CA ASP A 380 28.71 24.05 -3.83
C ASP A 380 29.07 23.16 -5.01
N GLY A 381 28.59 23.51 -6.20
CA GLY A 381 28.74 22.68 -7.39
C GLY A 381 27.70 22.95 -8.46
N ASN A 382 27.83 22.26 -9.58
CA ASN A 382 26.84 22.27 -10.66
C ASN A 382 25.92 21.06 -10.55
N TYR A 383 24.63 21.29 -10.73
CA TYR A 383 23.60 20.28 -10.60
C TYR A 383 22.61 20.37 -11.75
N LYS A 384 22.07 19.22 -12.16
CA LYS A 384 20.82 19.15 -12.88
C LYS A 384 19.71 18.87 -11.87
N ILE A 385 18.68 19.70 -11.89
CA ILE A 385 17.52 19.62 -11.00
C ILE A 385 16.30 19.24 -11.83
N THR A 386 15.62 18.16 -11.46
CA THR A 386 14.35 17.74 -12.07
C THR A 386 13.25 17.81 -11.02
N LEU A 387 12.24 18.63 -11.29
CA LEU A 387 11.05 18.79 -10.47
C LEU A 387 9.88 18.00 -11.07
N TYR A 388 9.09 17.34 -10.22
CA TYR A 388 7.99 16.49 -10.62
C TYR A 388 6.66 17.09 -10.14
N PHE A 389 5.67 17.16 -11.03
CA PHE A 389 4.37 17.77 -10.77
C PHE A 389 3.22 16.96 -11.38
N VAL A 390 2.06 17.04 -10.74
CA VAL A 390 0.77 16.65 -11.29
C VAL A 390 -0.29 17.65 -10.83
N GLU A 391 -1.32 17.91 -11.63
CA GLU A 391 -2.49 18.65 -11.17
C GLU A 391 -3.45 17.69 -10.45
N PRO A 392 -3.64 17.82 -9.12
CA PRO A 392 -4.52 16.93 -8.38
C PRO A 392 -6.02 17.23 -8.54
N GLN A 393 -6.41 18.43 -8.99
CA GLN A 393 -7.81 18.80 -9.15
C GLN A 393 -8.36 18.36 -10.52
N LEU A 394 -9.32 17.45 -10.51
CA LEU A 394 -10.02 17.00 -11.72
C LEU A 394 -11.11 18.02 -12.14
N LYS A 395 -11.26 18.26 -13.44
CA LYS A 395 -12.29 19.13 -14.06
C LYS A 395 -13.68 18.49 -14.01
N SER A 396 -13.77 17.17 -13.87
CA SER A 396 -15.03 16.45 -13.62
C SER A 396 -14.84 15.35 -12.57
N GLN A 397 -15.60 15.42 -11.47
CA GLN A 397 -15.68 14.33 -10.50
C GLN A 397 -16.60 13.25 -11.08
N VAL A 398 -16.04 12.29 -11.81
CA VAL A 398 -16.74 11.02 -12.03
C VAL A 398 -16.59 10.22 -10.75
N ASP A 399 -17.70 9.98 -10.05
CA ASP A 399 -17.76 9.17 -8.84
C ASP A 399 -17.03 7.84 -9.05
N VAL A 400 -15.88 7.66 -8.38
CA VAL A 400 -15.21 6.36 -8.31
C VAL A 400 -16.05 5.48 -7.39
N ILE A 401 -16.81 4.56 -8.00
CA ILE A 401 -17.85 3.73 -7.36
C ILE A 401 -17.31 2.82 -6.21
N TYR A 402 -16.00 2.74 -6.00
CA TYR A 402 -15.39 1.87 -4.98
C TYR A 402 -14.65 2.58 -3.86
N ASN A 403 -14.81 3.90 -3.71
CA ASN A 403 -14.37 4.55 -2.47
C ASN A 403 -15.45 4.35 -1.39
N LEU A 404 -15.43 3.18 -0.77
CA LEU A 404 -16.47 2.68 0.16
C LEU A 404 -16.72 3.58 1.38
N ASN A 405 -15.86 4.58 1.64
CA ASN A 405 -15.98 5.54 2.74
C ASN A 405 -15.92 7.03 2.31
N ALA A 406 -15.94 7.37 1.01
CA ALA A 406 -15.82 8.79 0.65
C ALA A 406 -17.11 9.56 1.01
N PRO A 407 -17.07 10.55 1.93
CA PRO A 407 -18.21 11.43 2.12
C PRO A 407 -18.46 12.24 0.85
N LYS A 408 -19.72 12.31 0.44
CA LYS A 408 -20.20 13.20 -0.64
C LYS A 408 -19.73 14.63 -0.35
N LYS A 409 -18.82 15.16 -1.15
CA LYS A 409 -18.61 16.62 -1.21
C LYS A 409 -19.64 17.23 -2.15
N SER A 410 -20.72 17.71 -1.57
CA SER A 410 -21.68 18.62 -2.20
C SER A 410 -21.14 20.04 -2.15
N SER A 411 -20.62 20.54 -3.28
CA SER A 411 -20.69 21.93 -3.78
C SER A 411 -19.53 22.17 -4.74
N VAL A 412 -19.84 22.39 -6.01
CA VAL A 412 -18.88 22.84 -7.01
C VAL A 412 -18.64 24.33 -6.76
N GLU A 413 -17.66 24.66 -5.91
CA GLU A 413 -16.84 25.81 -6.25
C GLU A 413 -16.09 25.42 -7.52
N ASN A 414 -16.15 26.24 -8.57
CA ASN A 414 -15.26 26.06 -9.72
C ASN A 414 -13.83 25.86 -9.18
N PRO A 415 -13.12 24.78 -9.55
CA PRO A 415 -11.77 24.57 -9.05
C PRO A 415 -10.96 25.82 -9.36
N LYS A 416 -10.48 26.51 -8.31
CA LYS A 416 -9.65 27.71 -8.45
C LYS A 416 -8.46 27.33 -9.33
N GLN A 417 -8.15 28.14 -10.34
CA GLN A 417 -6.99 27.85 -11.17
C GLN A 417 -5.73 27.81 -10.30
N ARG A 418 -4.78 26.98 -10.71
CA ARG A 418 -3.50 26.84 -10.06
C ARG A 418 -2.42 27.40 -10.98
N ILE A 419 -1.91 28.58 -10.63
CA ILE A 419 -0.93 29.31 -11.41
C ILE A 419 0.16 29.80 -10.47
N PHE A 420 1.40 29.44 -10.73
CA PHE A 420 2.53 29.88 -9.91
C PHE A 420 3.83 29.95 -10.72
N ASP A 421 4.74 30.81 -10.29
CA ASP A 421 6.11 30.84 -10.81
C ASP A 421 6.99 29.87 -10.02
N ILE A 422 7.96 29.25 -10.69
CA ILE A 422 8.93 28.33 -10.10
C ILE A 422 10.31 28.94 -10.22
N PHE A 423 10.98 29.10 -9.08
CA PHE A 423 12.37 29.53 -9.02
C PHE A 423 13.24 28.45 -8.36
N LEU A 424 14.44 28.29 -8.90
CA LEU A 424 15.53 27.61 -8.21
C LEU A 424 16.51 28.67 -7.71
N ASN A 425 16.68 28.74 -6.39
CA ASN A 425 17.26 29.88 -5.71
C ASN A 425 16.57 31.18 -6.16
N ASN A 426 17.29 32.06 -6.86
CA ASN A 426 16.78 33.34 -7.35
C ASN A 426 16.49 33.33 -8.87
N GLU A 427 16.70 32.21 -9.55
CA GLU A 427 16.54 32.10 -11.00
C GLU A 427 15.16 31.57 -11.34
N LEU A 428 14.43 32.30 -12.18
CA LEU A 428 13.11 31.89 -12.68
C LEU A 428 13.30 30.74 -13.68
N VAL A 429 12.71 29.59 -13.38
CA VAL A 429 12.77 28.38 -14.21
C VAL A 429 11.52 28.22 -15.05
N GLU A 430 10.35 28.49 -14.47
CA GLU A 430 9.08 28.41 -15.18
C GLU A 430 8.15 29.52 -14.68
N SER A 431 7.44 30.17 -15.60
CA SER A 431 6.62 31.34 -15.30
C SER A 431 5.15 31.06 -15.58
N GLN A 432 4.25 31.51 -14.70
CA GLN A 432 2.81 31.31 -14.83
C GLN A 432 2.43 29.85 -15.10
N PHE A 433 3.07 28.92 -14.39
CA PHE A 433 2.90 27.49 -14.58
C PHE A 433 1.45 27.09 -14.28
N ASN A 434 0.67 26.83 -15.33
CA ASN A 434 -0.74 26.42 -15.25
C ASN A 434 -0.91 25.02 -15.85
N MET A 435 -0.79 24.01 -15.00
CA MET A 435 -0.87 22.60 -15.40
C MET A 435 -2.23 22.24 -15.98
N ALA A 436 -3.31 22.68 -15.33
CA ALA A 436 -4.68 22.35 -15.73
C ALA A 436 -5.04 22.88 -17.13
N ASN A 437 -4.45 24.01 -17.53
CA ASN A 437 -4.63 24.59 -18.85
C ASN A 437 -3.71 23.95 -19.91
N ALA A 438 -2.45 23.68 -19.54
CA ALA A 438 -1.44 23.21 -20.49
C ALA A 438 -1.47 21.70 -20.77
N TYR A 439 -1.97 20.89 -19.83
CA TYR A 439 -1.88 19.43 -19.90
C TYR A 439 -3.24 18.74 -19.70
N PRO A 440 -3.39 17.48 -20.18
CA PRO A 440 -4.52 16.64 -19.82
C PRO A 440 -4.63 16.41 -18.31
N GLU A 441 -5.80 15.98 -17.83
CA GLU A 441 -5.94 15.53 -16.44
C GLU A 441 -5.05 14.32 -16.15
N LYS A 442 -4.61 14.21 -14.89
CA LYS A 442 -3.81 13.07 -14.40
C LYS A 442 -2.56 12.85 -15.26
N TYR A 443 -1.80 13.91 -15.52
CA TYR A 443 -0.64 13.88 -16.39
C TYR A 443 0.61 14.27 -15.59
N GLY A 444 1.62 13.40 -15.59
CA GLY A 444 2.90 13.64 -14.95
C GLY A 444 3.75 14.62 -15.76
N ILE A 445 4.19 15.69 -15.10
CA ILE A 445 4.95 16.79 -15.70
C ILE A 445 6.32 16.87 -15.02
N THR A 446 7.37 16.99 -15.81
CA THR A 446 8.73 17.24 -15.33
C THR A 446 9.24 18.58 -15.83
N ILE A 447 9.96 19.29 -14.96
CA ILE A 447 10.68 20.51 -15.31
C ILE A 447 12.14 20.30 -14.93
N GLU A 448 13.03 20.42 -15.91
CA GLU A 448 14.47 20.28 -15.72
C GLU A 448 15.17 21.63 -15.82
N ALA A 449 16.12 21.88 -14.93
CA ALA A 449 16.94 23.08 -14.96
C ALA A 449 18.36 22.80 -14.44
N MET A 450 19.31 23.58 -14.93
CA MET A 450 20.69 23.57 -14.45
C MET A 450 20.82 24.57 -13.31
N LEU A 451 21.52 24.20 -12.24
CA LEU A 451 21.74 25.05 -11.08
C LEU A 451 23.22 25.03 -10.69
N THR A 452 23.82 26.20 -10.53
CA THR A 452 25.13 26.32 -9.86
C THR A 452 24.92 26.82 -8.43
N VAL A 453 25.24 25.97 -7.46
CA VAL A 453 25.24 26.31 -6.03
C VAL A 453 26.60 26.92 -5.68
N LYS A 454 26.57 28.08 -5.00
CA LYS A 454 27.74 28.82 -4.53
C LYS A 454 27.51 29.31 -3.11
N ASP A 455 28.62 29.62 -2.43
CA ASP A 455 28.65 30.26 -1.11
C ASP A 455 27.92 29.44 -0.03
N ASN A 456 27.88 28.12 -0.19
CA ASN A 456 27.19 27.16 0.68
C ASN A 456 25.69 27.42 0.85
N ASN A 457 25.05 28.04 -0.13
CA ASN A 457 23.62 28.39 -0.09
C ASN A 457 22.69 27.19 -0.28
N GLY A 458 23.20 26.07 -0.81
CA GLY A 458 22.38 24.91 -1.16
C GLY A 458 21.38 25.21 -2.28
N LEU A 459 20.32 24.40 -2.32
CA LEU A 459 19.17 24.57 -3.20
C LEU A 459 17.96 25.05 -2.39
N THR A 460 17.31 26.08 -2.88
CA THR A 460 15.98 26.52 -2.43
C THR A 460 15.03 26.52 -3.63
N ILE A 461 13.96 25.73 -3.57
CA ILE A 461 12.87 25.80 -4.54
C ILE A 461 11.85 26.79 -4.00
N ASN A 462 11.63 27.89 -4.72
CA ASN A 462 10.61 28.88 -4.37
C ASN A 462 9.44 28.75 -5.36
N LEU A 463 8.27 28.39 -4.85
CA LEU A 463 7.03 28.33 -5.62
C LEU A 463 6.18 29.56 -5.25
N LYS A 464 6.08 30.53 -6.17
CA LYS A 464 5.38 31.80 -5.91
C LYS A 464 3.96 31.75 -6.49
N PRO A 465 2.92 31.62 -5.64
CA PRO A 465 1.54 31.56 -6.12
C PRO A 465 1.12 32.87 -6.78
N ILE A 466 0.50 32.77 -7.96
CA ILE A 466 -0.19 33.86 -8.66
C ILE A 466 -1.70 33.69 -8.48
N GLU A 467 -2.20 32.46 -8.69
CA GLU A 467 -3.58 32.07 -8.42
C GLU A 467 -3.61 30.66 -7.78
N GLY A 468 -4.45 30.48 -6.76
CA GLY A 468 -4.55 29.21 -6.04
C GLY A 468 -3.33 28.91 -5.16
N LYS A 469 -3.24 27.67 -4.67
CA LYS A 469 -2.09 27.17 -3.89
C LYS A 469 -1.08 26.53 -4.83
N THR A 470 0.19 26.46 -4.49
CA THR A 470 1.19 25.69 -5.28
C THR A 470 1.04 24.18 -5.04
N VAL A 471 1.64 23.35 -5.89
CA VAL A 471 1.86 21.91 -5.62
C VAL A 471 3.22 21.46 -6.13
N ILE A 472 3.78 20.40 -5.53
CA ILE A 472 5.01 19.73 -5.98
C ILE A 472 5.00 18.26 -5.48
N SER A 473 5.37 17.32 -6.35
CA SER A 473 5.29 15.88 -6.10
C SER A 473 6.64 15.22 -5.86
N GLY A 474 7.71 15.75 -6.45
CA GLY A 474 9.03 15.14 -6.28
C GLY A 474 10.17 16.04 -6.73
N LEU A 475 11.37 15.63 -6.35
CA LEU A 475 12.62 16.30 -6.69
C LEU A 475 13.70 15.25 -6.94
N LEU A 476 14.47 15.43 -8.01
CA LEU A 476 15.71 14.72 -8.28
C LEU A 476 16.84 15.74 -8.47
N ILE A 477 17.95 15.49 -7.80
CA ILE A 477 19.18 16.29 -7.86
C ILE A 477 20.29 15.40 -8.41
N GLU A 478 20.91 15.80 -9.51
CA GLU A 478 22.02 15.10 -10.13
C GLU A 478 23.27 15.99 -10.06
N ASN A 479 24.30 15.51 -9.38
CA ASN A 479 25.58 16.18 -9.23
C ASN A 479 26.40 16.01 -10.52
N LEU A 480 26.88 17.13 -11.08
CA LEU A 480 27.57 17.16 -12.38
C LEU A 480 29.07 17.47 -12.27
N ASN A 481 29.60 17.51 -11.04
CA ASN A 481 31.00 17.85 -10.79
C ASN A 481 31.92 16.65 -10.89
#